data_AF-A0A6S6LZ78-F1
#
_entry.id   AF-A0A6S6LZ78-F1
#
_cell.length_a   1.000
_cell.length_b   1.000
_cell.length_c   1.000
_cell.angle_alpha   90.00
_cell.angle_beta   90.00
_cell.angle_gamma   90.00
#
_symmetry.space_group_name_H-M   'P 1'
#
loop_
_entity.id
_entity.type
_entity.pdbx_description
1 polymer ?
#
loop_
_entity_poly.entity_id
_entity_poly.type
_entity_poly.pdbx_seq_one_letter_code
_entity_poly.pdbx_strand_id
1 'polypeptide(L)'
;MSALRTRVTALSALLLLALSLPANGESWQETFDKTCSRSNEAMTLSVEELHALVESCNALEKVIEKQEPSVRKVYLKRLQLCKNLYAYMLEYRQNGEAGK
;
A
#
# COMPACT_ATOMS: atom_id res chain seq x y z
N MET A 1 44.26 -21.02 -20.79
CA MET A 1 43.31 -19.87 -20.80
C MET A 1 41.86 -20.24 -20.50
N SER A 2 41.51 -21.52 -20.34
CA SER A 2 40.12 -21.96 -20.14
C SER A 2 39.60 -21.82 -18.71
N ALA A 3 40.45 -21.89 -17.68
CA ALA A 3 40.03 -21.85 -16.27
C ALA A 3 39.61 -20.45 -15.75
N LEU A 4 40.06 -19.37 -16.39
CA LEU A 4 39.75 -18.00 -15.99
C LEU A 4 38.37 -17.56 -16.50
N ARG A 5 37.96 -18.07 -17.67
CA ARG A 5 36.66 -17.78 -18.29
C ARG A 5 35.49 -18.38 -17.50
N THR A 6 35.66 -19.59 -16.95
CA THR A 6 34.63 -20.28 -16.17
C THR A 6 34.35 -19.61 -14.81
N ARG A 7 35.37 -18.98 -14.20
CA ARG A 7 35.23 -18.29 -12.90
C ARG A 7 34.50 -16.95 -13.03
N VAL A 8 34.76 -16.21 -14.12
CA VAL A 8 34.09 -14.94 -14.39
C VAL A 8 32.60 -15.15 -14.66
N THR A 9 32.22 -16.17 -15.44
CA THR A 9 30.81 -16.48 -15.71
C THR A 9 30.04 -16.92 -14.46
N ALA A 10 30.68 -17.64 -13.53
CA ALA A 10 30.05 -18.07 -12.29
C ALA A 10 29.76 -16.90 -11.34
N LEU A 11 30.66 -15.93 -11.24
CA LEU A 11 30.49 -14.72 -10.40
C LEU A 11 29.40 -13.79 -10.96
N SER A 12 29.28 -13.67 -12.27
CA SER A 12 28.23 -12.86 -12.92
C SER A 12 26.83 -13.46 -12.73
N ALA A 13 26.70 -14.79 -12.74
CA ALA A 13 25.43 -15.47 -12.54
C ALA A 13 24.91 -15.34 -11.08
N LEU A 14 25.81 -15.37 -10.09
CA LEU A 14 25.44 -15.15 -8.69
C LEU A 14 25.00 -13.70 -8.41
N LEU A 15 25.57 -12.71 -9.11
CA LEU A 15 25.19 -11.30 -8.95
C LEU A 15 23.78 -11.03 -9.52
N LEU A 16 23.39 -11.72 -10.60
CA LEU A 16 22.06 -11.61 -11.22
C LEU A 16 20.97 -12.31 -10.38
N LEU A 17 21.30 -13.38 -9.65
CA LEU A 17 20.35 -14.04 -8.74
C LEU A 17 20.06 -13.23 -7.47
N ALA A 18 21.01 -12.41 -7.00
CA ALA A 18 20.79 -11.58 -5.80
C ALA A 18 19.82 -10.41 -6.04
N LEU A 19 19.65 -9.94 -7.29
CA LEU A 19 18.70 -8.87 -7.63
C LEU A 19 17.24 -9.34 -7.73
N SER A 20 16.98 -10.64 -7.69
CA SER A 20 15.63 -11.21 -7.84
C SER A 20 15.03 -11.70 -6.53
N LEU A 21 15.64 -11.41 -5.37
CA LEU A 21 14.99 -11.66 -4.10
C LEU A 21 13.75 -10.77 -3.99
N PRO A 22 12.53 -11.34 -3.89
CA PRO A 22 11.37 -10.55 -3.50
C PRO A 22 11.71 -9.95 -2.14
N ALA A 23 11.58 -8.62 -2.01
CA ALA A 23 11.65 -7.96 -0.73
C ALA A 23 10.50 -8.50 0.11
N ASN A 24 10.80 -9.49 0.96
CA ASN A 24 9.82 -10.33 1.65
C ASN A 24 9.20 -9.66 2.90
N GLY A 25 9.11 -8.32 2.87
CA GLY A 25 8.25 -7.55 3.75
C GLY A 25 7.03 -7.11 2.94
N GLU A 26 5.83 -7.31 3.47
CA GLU A 26 4.57 -6.89 2.86
C GLU A 26 4.75 -5.48 2.28
N SER A 27 4.77 -5.38 0.95
CA SER A 27 5.07 -4.13 0.30
C SER A 27 3.96 -3.14 0.65
N TRP A 28 4.27 -1.87 0.93
CA TRP A 28 3.23 -0.88 1.26
C TRP A 28 2.18 -0.78 0.14
N GLN A 29 2.53 -1.18 -1.08
CA GLN A 29 1.63 -1.33 -2.22
C GLN A 29 0.53 -2.37 -1.99
N GLU A 30 0.83 -3.49 -1.33
CA GLU A 30 -0.15 -4.52 -0.99
C GLU A 30 -1.15 -4.00 0.04
N THR A 31 -0.66 -3.35 1.11
CA THR A 31 -1.52 -2.68 2.09
C THR A 31 -2.35 -1.58 1.44
N PHE A 32 -1.76 -0.83 0.50
CA PHE A 32 -2.46 0.19 -0.28
C PHE A 32 -3.58 -0.40 -1.12
N ASP A 33 -3.33 -1.47 -1.86
CA ASP A 33 -4.33 -2.12 -2.71
C ASP A 33 -5.45 -2.74 -1.87
N LYS A 34 -5.12 -3.40 -0.76
CA LYS A 34 -6.09 -3.92 0.20
C LYS A 34 -6.95 -2.83 0.82
N THR A 35 -6.35 -1.68 1.15
CA THR A 35 -7.08 -0.54 1.74
C THR A 35 -7.96 0.15 0.71
N CYS A 36 -7.46 0.38 -0.51
CA CYS A 36 -8.17 1.14 -1.54
C CYS A 36 -9.21 0.31 -2.31
N SER A 37 -9.11 -1.02 -2.35
CA SER A 37 -10.10 -1.89 -3.01
C SER A 37 -11.44 -1.94 -2.27
N ARG A 38 -11.43 -1.76 -0.94
CA ARG A 38 -12.63 -1.76 -0.10
C ARG A 38 -13.53 -0.53 -0.30
N SER A 39 -13.14 0.43 -1.16
CA SER A 39 -13.96 1.62 -1.45
C SER A 39 -15.31 1.26 -2.03
N ASN A 40 -15.38 0.16 -2.80
CA ASN A 40 -16.63 -0.33 -3.40
C ASN A 40 -17.64 -0.83 -2.37
N GLU A 41 -17.16 -1.20 -1.18
CA GLU A 41 -17.96 -1.77 -0.09
C GLU A 41 -18.22 -0.74 1.02
N ALA A 42 -17.74 0.50 0.89
CA ALA A 42 -17.76 1.50 1.96
C ALA A 42 -19.16 1.71 2.58
N MET A 43 -20.21 1.61 1.75
CA MET A 43 -21.63 1.74 2.15
C MET A 43 -22.16 0.58 3.02
N THR A 44 -21.45 -0.54 3.13
CA THR A 44 -21.87 -1.71 3.92
C THR A 44 -20.97 -2.01 5.13
N LEU A 45 -19.82 -1.35 5.24
CA LEU A 45 -18.87 -1.56 6.35
C LEU A 45 -19.46 -1.19 7.73
N SER A 46 -18.85 -1.63 8.83
CA SER A 46 -19.19 -1.11 10.16
C SER A 46 -18.47 0.21 10.48
N VAL A 47 -18.83 0.86 11.60
CA VAL A 47 -18.09 2.04 12.12
C VAL A 47 -16.65 1.67 12.44
N GLU A 48 -16.41 0.52 13.07
CA GLU A 48 -15.08 0.03 13.43
C GLU A 48 -14.23 -0.25 12.19
N GLU A 49 -14.82 -0.86 11.16
CA GLU A 49 -14.13 -1.15 9.90
C GLU A 49 -13.74 0.12 9.15
N LEU A 50 -14.64 1.11 9.10
CA LEU A 50 -14.34 2.40 8.50
C LEU A 50 -13.24 3.14 9.26
N HIS A 51 -13.31 3.12 10.60
CA HIS A 51 -12.27 3.71 11.43
C HIS A 51 -10.90 3.05 11.17
N ALA A 52 -10.86 1.71 11.12
CA ALA A 52 -9.64 0.97 10.79
C ALA A 52 -9.09 1.32 9.39
N LEU A 53 -9.96 1.57 8.41
CA LEU A 53 -9.56 1.99 7.07
C LEU A 53 -9.01 3.42 7.04
N VAL A 54 -9.61 4.36 7.79
CA VAL A 54 -9.08 5.72 7.93
C VAL A 54 -7.68 5.68 8.56
N GLU A 55 -7.49 4.87 9.61
CA GLU A 55 -6.18 4.70 10.24
C GLU A 55 -5.15 4.05 9.31
N SER A 56 -5.57 3.05 8.52
CA SER A 56 -4.72 2.44 7.49
C SER A 56 -4.30 3.46 6.43
N CYS A 57 -5.21 4.35 6.02
CA CYS A 57 -4.88 5.46 5.13
C CYS A 57 -3.86 6.43 5.77
N ASN A 58 -4.03 6.78 7.05
CA ASN A 58 -3.10 7.66 7.77
C ASN A 58 -1.69 7.05 7.88
N ALA A 59 -1.59 5.74 8.08
CA ALA A 59 -0.31 5.03 8.10
C ALA A 59 0.35 4.99 6.72
N LEU A 60 -0.42 4.67 5.67
CA LEU A 60 0.05 4.64 4.28
C LEU A 60 0.54 6.01 3.80
N GLU A 61 -0.15 7.08 4.18
CA GLU A 61 0.22 8.46 3.83
C GLU A 61 1.67 8.76 4.23
N LYS A 62 2.05 8.45 5.48
CA LYS A 62 3.42 8.63 6.01
C LYS A 62 4.48 7.83 5.26
N VAL A 63 4.11 6.67 4.71
CA VAL A 63 5.03 5.81 3.94
C VAL A 63 5.18 6.32 2.51
N ILE A 64 4.07 6.70 1.89
CA ILE A 64 4.02 7.15 0.49
C ILE A 64 4.67 8.54 0.33
N GLU A 65 4.58 9.40 1.34
CA GLU A 65 5.25 10.71 1.37
C GLU A 65 6.78 10.62 1.20
N LYS A 66 7.39 9.50 1.63
CA LYS A 66 8.83 9.26 1.54
C LYS A 66 9.28 8.67 0.21
N GLN A 67 8.35 8.36 -0.69
CA GLN A 67 8.66 7.77 -1.99
C GLN A 67 9.09 8.83 -3.01
N GLU A 68 9.64 8.39 -4.14
CA GLU A 68 10.00 9.25 -5.25
C GLU A 68 8.81 10.10 -5.76
N PRO A 69 9.03 11.32 -6.27
CA PRO A 69 7.96 12.29 -6.55
C PRO A 69 6.83 11.77 -7.44
N SER A 70 7.13 10.96 -8.45
CA SER A 70 6.13 10.39 -9.36
C SER A 70 5.24 9.37 -8.66
N VAL A 71 5.83 8.43 -7.92
CA VAL A 71 5.13 7.41 -7.12
C VAL A 71 4.29 8.09 -6.05
N ARG A 72 4.88 9.01 -5.28
CA ARG A 72 4.19 9.78 -4.24
C ARG A 72 2.94 10.45 -4.77
N LYS A 73 3.04 11.18 -5.89
CA LYS A 73 1.91 11.92 -6.48
C LYS A 73 0.75 11.00 -6.85
N VAL A 74 1.03 9.88 -7.52
CA VAL A 74 -0.01 8.96 -8.01
C VAL A 74 -0.72 8.28 -6.83
N TYR A 75 0.05 7.72 -5.90
CA TYR A 75 -0.51 6.94 -4.80
C TYR A 75 -1.22 7.81 -3.76
N LEU A 76 -0.68 8.99 -3.39
CA LEU A 76 -1.37 9.91 -2.49
C LEU A 76 -2.70 10.39 -3.07
N LYS A 77 -2.78 10.61 -4.39
CA LYS A 77 -4.03 11.09 -5.01
C LYS A 77 -5.16 10.07 -4.84
N ARG A 78 -4.88 8.78 -5.07
CA ARG A 78 -5.87 7.71 -4.87
C ARG A 78 -6.14 7.47 -3.39
N LEU A 79 -5.12 7.47 -2.54
CA LEU A 79 -5.27 7.31 -1.09
C LEU A 79 -6.20 8.38 -0.50
N GLN A 80 -6.03 9.64 -0.91
CA GLN A 80 -6.87 10.74 -0.43
C GLN A 80 -8.34 10.53 -0.79
N LEU A 81 -8.64 10.03 -1.99
CA LEU A 81 -10.02 9.75 -2.41
C LEU A 81 -10.64 8.66 -1.53
N CYS A 82 -9.91 7.57 -1.27
CA CYS A 82 -10.35 6.50 -0.39
C CYS A 82 -10.56 7.00 1.05
N LYS A 83 -9.59 7.73 1.60
CA LYS A 83 -9.66 8.32 2.95
C LYS A 83 -10.87 9.25 3.12
N ASN A 84 -11.12 10.12 2.14
CA ASN A 84 -12.27 11.03 2.17
C ASN A 84 -13.60 10.26 2.15
N LEU A 85 -13.71 9.21 1.33
CA LEU A 85 -14.90 8.35 1.29
C LEU A 85 -15.12 7.66 2.63
N TYR A 86 -14.08 7.05 3.21
CA TYR A 86 -14.20 6.36 4.48
C TYR A 86 -14.54 7.29 5.64
N ALA A 87 -13.92 8.47 5.70
CA ALA A 87 -14.22 9.48 6.70
C ALA A 87 -15.67 9.98 6.58
N TYR A 88 -16.13 10.28 5.37
CA TYR A 88 -17.51 10.68 5.13
C TYR A 88 -18.51 9.60 5.59
N MET A 89 -18.25 8.33 5.21
CA MET A 89 -19.12 7.22 5.62
C MET A 89 -19.09 6.98 7.13
N LEU A 90 -17.95 7.26 7.78
CA LEU A 90 -17.79 7.10 9.23
C LEU A 90 -18.65 8.11 9.96
N GLU A 91 -18.55 9.38 9.57
CA GLU A 91 -19.39 10.45 10.09
C GLU A 91 -20.88 10.17 9.83
N TYR A 92 -21.23 9.74 8.63
CA TYR A 92 -22.60 9.39 8.27
C TYR A 92 -23.19 8.32 9.21
N ARG A 93 -22.43 7.26 9.50
CA ARG A 93 -22.89 6.19 10.40
C ARG A 93 -22.94 6.63 11.85
N GLN A 94 -21.91 7.31 12.35
CA GLN A 94 -21.88 7.80 13.73
C GLN A 94 -23.05 8.74 14.01
N ASN A 95 -23.41 9.60 13.06
CA ASN A 95 -24.56 10.49 13.17
C ASN A 95 -25.91 9.74 13.06
N GLY A 96 -25.97 8.67 12.27
CA GLY A 96 -27.15 7.80 12.16
C GLY A 96 -27.37 6.90 13.38
N GLU A 97 -26.30 6.47 14.04
CA GLU A 97 -26.33 5.66 15.28
C GLU A 97 -26.62 6.52 16.51
N ALA A 98 -26.14 7.77 16.56
CA ALA A 98 -26.45 8.71 17.64
C ALA A 98 -27.92 9.18 17.66
N GLY A 99 -28.67 8.93 16.59
CA GLY A 99 -30.11 9.21 16.48
C GLY A 99 -31.03 8.02 16.80
N LYS A 100 -30.50 6.87 17.21
CA LYS A 100 -31.24 5.70 17.70
C LYS A 100 -31.18 5.62 19.22
#